data_AF-A0A2A5M5Q2-F1
#
_entry.id   AF-A0A2A5M5Q2-F1
#
_cell.length_a   1.000
_cell.length_b   1.000
_cell.length_c   1.000
_cell.angle_alpha   90.00
_cell.angle_beta   90.00
_cell.angle_gamma   90.00
#
_symmetry.space_group_name_H-M   'P 1'
#
loop_
_entity.id
_entity.type
_entity.pdbx_description
1 polymer ?
#
loop_
_entity_poly.entity_id
_entity_poly.type
_entity_poly.pdbx_seq_one_letter_code
_entity_poly.pdbx_strand_id
1 'polypeptide(L)'
;VLLDLSHEIDLAFFLFGNLELEYSQNAKISELDITSDDFAFLALKNSQETKIHIELGYFSKFNKREITIHTLEKSFKADLINNKIEIYHKDQSQKILNFENDTIKTLQNLHQAIFEKDKELCDLKQALKVLELCDEVRKKNG
;
A
#
# COMPACT_ATOMS: atom_id res chain seq x y z
N VAL A 1 -4.37 0.24 13.69
CA VAL A 1 -4.45 -0.03 12.23
C VAL A 1 -3.43 0.75 11.40
N LEU A 2 -3.37 2.09 11.49
CA LEU A 2 -2.57 2.91 10.57
C LEU A 2 -1.06 2.62 10.61
N LEU A 3 -0.48 2.58 11.82
CA LEU A 3 0.95 2.26 11.99
C LEU A 3 1.25 0.79 11.71
N ASP A 4 0.34 -0.09 12.11
CA ASP A 4 0.49 -1.53 11.97
C ASP A 4 0.43 -1.98 10.49
N LEU A 5 -0.34 -1.28 9.67
CA LEU A 5 -0.48 -1.52 8.22
C LEU A 5 0.22 -0.44 7.37
N SER A 6 1.17 0.29 7.97
CA SER A 6 1.94 1.36 7.29
C SER A 6 2.74 0.87 6.09
N HIS A 7 3.00 -0.44 5.99
CA HIS A 7 3.62 -1.06 4.82
C HIS A 7 2.88 -0.81 3.50
N GLU A 8 1.54 -0.66 3.53
CA GLU A 8 0.80 -0.33 2.31
C GLU A 8 0.96 1.14 1.91
N ILE A 9 1.15 2.02 2.90
CA ILE A 9 1.45 3.43 2.68
C ILE A 9 2.86 3.58 2.10
N ASP A 10 3.84 2.87 2.68
CA ASP A 10 5.21 2.79 2.16
C ASP A 10 5.24 2.29 0.71
N LEU A 11 4.47 1.24 0.40
CA LEU A 11 4.34 0.74 -0.97
C LEU A 11 3.72 1.78 -1.91
N ALA A 12 2.75 2.57 -1.45
CA ALA A 12 2.21 3.66 -2.25
C ALA A 12 3.26 4.76 -2.52
N PHE A 13 4.09 5.11 -1.54
CA PHE A 13 5.22 6.02 -1.75
C PHE A 13 6.24 5.46 -2.74
N PHE A 14 6.53 4.15 -2.66
CA PHE A 14 7.42 3.47 -3.60
C PHE A 14 6.89 3.52 -5.04
N LEU A 15 5.60 3.25 -5.25
CA LEU A 15 4.98 3.21 -6.57
C LEU A 15 4.73 4.60 -7.19
N PHE A 16 4.31 5.57 -6.38
CA PHE A 16 3.80 6.85 -6.88
C PHE A 16 4.64 8.08 -6.48
N GLY A 17 5.73 7.85 -5.75
CA GLY A 17 6.62 8.91 -5.28
C GLY A 17 6.04 9.65 -4.07
N ASN A 18 6.34 10.94 -3.96
CA ASN A 18 5.80 11.75 -2.86
C ASN A 18 4.28 11.89 -2.95
N LEU A 19 3.61 11.68 -1.81
CA LEU A 19 2.16 11.75 -1.65
C LEU A 19 1.78 12.91 -0.71
N GLU A 20 0.67 13.57 -1.02
CA GLU A 20 0.04 14.62 -0.23
C GLU A 20 -1.36 14.18 0.18
N LEU A 21 -1.74 14.43 1.43
CA LEU A 21 -3.03 14.05 2.01
C LEU A 21 -4.13 15.05 1.65
N GLU A 22 -5.09 14.62 0.84
CA GLU A 22 -6.29 15.41 0.52
C GLU A 22 -7.39 15.20 1.58
N TYR A 23 -7.60 13.95 1.99
CA TYR A 23 -8.62 13.59 2.97
C TYR A 23 -8.23 12.31 3.72
N SER A 24 -8.65 12.20 4.97
CA SER A 24 -8.51 10.97 5.75
C SER A 24 -9.69 10.75 6.68
N GLN A 25 -9.98 9.49 6.97
CA GLN A 25 -10.95 9.09 7.98
C GLN A 25 -10.38 7.93 8.80
N ASN A 26 -10.51 8.01 10.12
CA ASN A 26 -10.18 6.94 11.04
C ASN A 26 -11.37 6.67 11.95
N ALA A 27 -11.59 5.41 12.28
CA ALA A 27 -12.64 5.03 13.20
C ALA A 27 -12.36 3.67 13.83
N LYS A 28 -12.97 3.46 15.00
CA LYS A 28 -13.25 2.13 15.57
C LYS A 28 -14.68 1.75 15.20
N ILE A 29 -14.82 0.87 14.21
CA ILE A 29 -16.12 0.49 13.62
C ILE A 29 -16.57 -0.90 14.11
N SER A 30 -15.63 -1.78 14.43
CA SER A 30 -15.93 -3.20 14.60
C SER A 30 -16.27 -3.61 16.02
N GLU A 31 -16.65 -4.88 16.17
CA GLU A 31 -16.96 -5.52 17.47
C GLU A 31 -15.69 -5.91 18.27
N LEU A 32 -14.50 -5.64 17.75
CA LEU A 32 -13.24 -6.03 18.38
C LEU A 32 -13.06 -5.33 19.72
N ASP A 33 -12.55 -6.08 20.71
CA ASP A 33 -12.24 -5.57 22.06
C ASP A 33 -10.88 -4.84 22.06
N ILE A 34 -10.83 -3.73 21.31
CA ILE A 34 -9.69 -2.84 21.19
C ILE A 34 -10.14 -1.40 21.34
N THR A 35 -9.23 -0.57 21.85
CA THR A 35 -9.45 0.87 22.03
C THR A 35 -8.91 1.72 20.89
N SER A 36 -8.13 1.11 19.98
CA SER A 36 -7.54 1.75 18.81
C SER A 36 -8.46 1.70 17.60
N ASP A 37 -8.21 2.59 16.63
CA ASP A 37 -8.89 2.55 15.34
C ASP A 37 -8.61 1.23 14.60
N ASP A 38 -9.68 0.65 14.05
CA ASP A 38 -9.67 -0.59 13.27
C ASP A 38 -9.96 -0.36 11.78
N PHE A 39 -10.22 0.90 11.41
CA PHE A 39 -10.42 1.38 10.05
C PHE A 39 -9.61 2.65 9.80
N ALA A 40 -9.02 2.74 8.61
CA ALA A 40 -8.46 3.96 8.08
C ALA A 40 -8.73 4.06 6.57
N PHE A 41 -9.15 5.22 6.11
CA PHE A 41 -9.23 5.58 4.70
C PHE A 41 -8.41 6.83 4.44
N LEU A 42 -7.60 6.80 3.40
CA LEU A 42 -6.77 7.92 2.97
C LEU A 42 -7.04 8.20 1.49
N ALA A 43 -7.33 9.46 1.17
CA ALA A 43 -7.29 9.98 -0.18
C ALA A 43 -6.09 10.90 -0.35
N LEU A 44 -5.24 10.54 -1.30
CA LEU A 44 -3.91 11.09 -1.52
C LEU A 44 -3.77 11.50 -2.99
N LYS A 45 -2.86 12.44 -3.23
CA LYS A 45 -2.39 12.77 -4.58
C LYS A 45 -0.88 12.86 -4.64
N ASN A 46 -0.33 12.72 -5.83
CA ASN A 46 1.08 13.04 -6.08
C ASN A 46 1.23 14.35 -6.89
N SER A 47 2.47 14.76 -7.15
CA SER A 47 2.77 15.97 -7.94
C SER A 47 2.29 15.92 -9.40
N GLN A 48 1.89 14.74 -9.89
CA GLN A 48 1.30 14.54 -11.21
C GLN A 48 -0.23 14.47 -11.16
N GLU A 49 -0.86 14.82 -10.04
CA GLU A 49 -2.31 14.76 -9.82
C GLU A 49 -2.91 13.35 -9.99
N THR A 50 -2.07 12.30 -9.87
CA THR A 50 -2.57 10.92 -9.74
C THR A 50 -3.35 10.81 -8.44
N LYS A 51 -4.54 10.19 -8.48
CA LYS A 51 -5.38 9.98 -7.30
C LYS A 51 -5.12 8.59 -6.72
N ILE A 52 -4.79 8.53 -5.44
CA ILE A 52 -4.44 7.32 -4.71
C ILE A 52 -5.39 7.19 -3.52
N HIS A 53 -6.04 6.03 -3.41
CA HIS A 53 -6.91 5.71 -2.29
C HIS A 53 -6.36 4.49 -1.57
N ILE A 54 -6.23 4.59 -0.25
CA ILE A 54 -5.78 3.49 0.61
C ILE A 54 -6.87 3.23 1.64
N GLU A 55 -7.34 2.00 1.70
CA GLU A 55 -8.29 1.52 2.71
C GLU A 55 -7.60 0.44 3.53
N LEU A 56 -7.56 0.63 4.84
CA LEU A 56 -6.94 -0.26 5.82
C LEU A 56 -8.00 -0.67 6.83
N GLY A 57 -8.09 -1.96 7.14
CA GLY A 57 -9.09 -2.45 8.08
C GLY A 57 -8.75 -3.79 8.71
N TYR A 58 -9.11 -3.96 9.98
CA TYR A 58 -8.96 -5.22 10.71
C TYR A 58 -10.24 -6.04 10.85
N PHE A 59 -11.37 -5.46 10.48
CA PHE A 59 -12.67 -6.06 10.76
C PHE A 59 -13.23 -6.92 9.62
N SER A 60 -12.60 -6.87 8.45
CA SER A 60 -13.02 -7.69 7.30
C SER A 60 -13.02 -9.17 7.69
N LYS A 61 -14.11 -9.88 7.36
CA LYS A 61 -14.24 -11.32 7.63
C LYS A 61 -13.49 -12.19 6.63
N PHE A 62 -13.01 -11.59 5.55
CA PHE A 62 -12.16 -12.23 4.56
C PHE A 62 -10.82 -11.50 4.47
N ASN A 63 -9.74 -12.25 4.24
CA ASN A 63 -8.43 -11.67 4.03
C ASN A 63 -8.37 -11.07 2.61
N LYS A 64 -7.96 -9.80 2.50
CA LYS A 64 -7.81 -9.11 1.22
C LYS A 64 -6.61 -8.18 1.29
N ARG A 65 -5.69 -8.33 0.32
CA ARG A 65 -4.58 -7.42 0.07
C ARG A 65 -4.45 -7.26 -1.43
N GLU A 66 -5.02 -6.16 -1.95
CA GLU A 66 -5.21 -5.95 -3.38
C GLU A 66 -4.78 -4.52 -3.75
N ILE A 67 -4.13 -4.39 -4.90
CA ILE A 67 -3.79 -3.09 -5.50
C ILE A 67 -4.43 -3.04 -6.87
N THR A 68 -5.17 -1.96 -7.14
CA THR A 68 -5.73 -1.69 -8.47
C THR A 68 -5.14 -0.40 -9.02
N ILE A 69 -4.58 -0.46 -10.23
CA ILE A 69 -3.97 0.70 -10.91
C ILE A 69 -4.65 0.86 -12.27
N HIS A 70 -5.10 2.07 -12.57
CA HIS A 70 -5.70 2.41 -13.85
C HIS A 70 -4.79 3.37 -14.62
N THR A 71 -4.61 3.08 -15.90
CA THR A 71 -3.92 3.93 -16.87
C THR A 71 -4.81 4.13 -18.08
N LEU A 72 -4.40 4.97 -19.04
CA LEU A 72 -5.17 5.20 -20.27
C LEU A 72 -5.37 3.94 -21.12
N GLU A 73 -4.39 3.03 -21.12
CA GLU A 73 -4.38 1.86 -22.00
C GLU A 73 -4.66 0.54 -21.27
N LYS A 74 -4.36 0.47 -19.98
CA LYS A 74 -4.41 -0.76 -19.19
C LYS A 74 -4.91 -0.54 -17.77
N SER A 75 -5.54 -1.56 -17.22
CA SER A 75 -5.81 -1.67 -15.78
C SER A 75 -5.07 -2.88 -15.22
N PHE A 76 -4.52 -2.72 -14.03
CA PHE A 76 -3.78 -3.75 -13.32
C PHE A 76 -4.52 -4.06 -12.03
N LYS A 77 -4.65 -5.34 -11.72
CA LYS A 77 -5.18 -5.84 -10.45
C LYS A 77 -4.16 -6.82 -9.88
N ALA A 78 -3.49 -6.43 -8.80
CA ALA A 78 -2.54 -7.25 -8.09
C ALA A 78 -3.20 -7.83 -6.83
N ASP A 79 -3.20 -9.15 -6.72
CA ASP A 79 -3.56 -9.90 -5.51
C ASP A 79 -2.28 -10.36 -4.82
N LEU A 80 -1.95 -9.71 -3.72
CA LEU A 80 -0.69 -9.94 -2.99
C LEU A 80 -0.76 -11.18 -2.10
N ILE A 81 -1.96 -11.71 -1.83
CA ILE A 81 -2.12 -12.97 -1.08
C ILE A 81 -1.85 -14.14 -2.01
N ASN A 82 -2.43 -14.09 -3.20
CA ASN A 82 -2.32 -15.16 -4.21
C ASN A 82 -1.15 -14.97 -5.17
N ASN A 83 -0.33 -13.93 -5.00
CA ASN A 83 0.85 -13.61 -5.81
C ASN A 83 0.55 -13.58 -7.31
N LYS A 84 -0.53 -12.88 -7.67
CA LYS A 84 -1.06 -12.83 -9.03
C LYS A 84 -1.30 -11.40 -9.47
N ILE A 85 -0.92 -11.07 -10.70
CA ILE A 85 -1.27 -9.81 -11.35
C ILE A 85 -2.11 -10.09 -12.59
N GLU A 86 -3.30 -9.51 -12.63
CA GLU A 86 -4.19 -9.51 -13.78
C GLU A 86 -4.05 -8.17 -14.51
N ILE A 87 -3.79 -8.23 -15.82
CA ILE A 87 -3.62 -7.07 -16.69
C ILE A 87 -4.77 -7.09 -17.70
N TYR A 88 -5.56 -6.02 -17.70
CA TYR A 88 -6.67 -5.82 -18.61
C TYR A 88 -6.31 -4.72 -19.59
N HIS A 89 -6.46 -5.00 -20.87
CA HIS A 89 -6.17 -4.08 -21.96
C HIS A 89 -7.45 -3.43 -22.47
N LYS A 90 -7.32 -2.27 -23.12
CA LYS A 90 -8.43 -1.55 -23.74
C LYS A 90 -9.17 -2.35 -24.83
N ASP A 91 -8.47 -3.26 -25.50
CA ASP A 91 -9.04 -4.19 -26.49
C ASP A 91 -9.75 -5.40 -25.86
N GLN A 92 -9.99 -5.36 -24.55
CA GLN A 92 -10.59 -6.42 -23.73
C GLN A 92 -9.75 -7.69 -23.60
N SER A 93 -8.52 -7.71 -24.12
CA SER A 93 -7.60 -8.80 -23.86
C SER A 93 -7.13 -8.79 -22.39
N GLN A 94 -6.92 -10.00 -21.86
CA GLN A 94 -6.45 -10.19 -20.49
C GLN A 94 -5.18 -11.01 -20.48
N LYS A 95 -4.25 -10.62 -19.60
CA LYS A 95 -3.05 -11.41 -19.28
C LYS A 95 -2.97 -11.63 -17.77
N ILE A 96 -2.63 -12.85 -17.38
CA ILE A 96 -2.40 -13.20 -15.98
C ILE A 96 -0.93 -13.54 -15.79
N LEU A 97 -0.32 -12.93 -14.79
CA LEU A 97 1.03 -13.23 -14.33
C LEU A 97 0.92 -13.85 -12.93
N ASN A 98 1.53 -15.01 -12.73
CA ASN A 98 1.63 -15.65 -11.42
C ASN A 98 3.08 -15.61 -10.98
N PHE A 99 3.29 -15.37 -9.69
CA PHE A 99 4.61 -15.28 -9.08
C PHE A 99 4.73 -16.35 -8.00
N GLU A 100 5.92 -16.94 -7.88
CA GLU A 100 6.23 -17.82 -6.76
C GLU A 100 6.43 -16.99 -5.50
N ASN A 101 5.89 -17.48 -4.39
CA ASN A 101 6.11 -16.90 -3.08
C ASN A 101 7.11 -17.76 -2.31
N ASP A 102 8.37 -17.33 -2.32
CA ASP A 102 9.41 -17.92 -1.49
C ASP A 102 9.93 -16.85 -0.51
N THR A 103 9.44 -16.94 0.73
CA THR A 103 9.82 -16.05 1.82
C THR A 103 11.32 -16.14 2.10
N ILE A 104 11.92 -17.34 2.03
CA ILE A 104 13.34 -17.53 2.31
C ILE A 104 14.17 -16.81 1.25
N LYS A 105 13.81 -16.99 -0.02
CA LYS A 105 14.46 -16.30 -1.13
C LYS A 105 14.30 -14.78 -1.04
N THR A 106 13.11 -14.30 -0.66
CA THR A 106 12.87 -12.87 -0.45
C THR A 106 13.78 -12.29 0.63
N LEU A 107 13.95 -13.00 1.75
CA LEU A 107 14.87 -12.59 2.83
C LEU A 107 16.35 -12.63 2.38
N GLN A 108 16.73 -13.63 1.59
CA GLN A 108 18.07 -13.70 1.00
C GLN A 108 18.34 -12.52 0.08
N ASN A 109 17.37 -12.17 -0.79
CA ASN A 109 17.47 -11.01 -1.68
C ASN A 109 17.59 -9.70 -0.88
N LEU A 110 16.82 -9.55 0.21
CA LEU A 110 16.93 -8.38 1.09
C LEU A 110 18.34 -8.27 1.68
N HIS A 111 18.91 -9.36 2.21
CA HIS A 111 20.28 -9.35 2.74
C HIS A 111 21.30 -9.00 1.65
N GLN A 112 21.15 -9.56 0.46
CA GLN A 112 22.03 -9.26 -0.68
C GLN A 112 21.97 -7.77 -1.04
N ALA A 113 20.77 -7.20 -1.13
CA ALA A 113 20.56 -5.78 -1.40
C ALA A 113 21.24 -4.89 -0.34
N ILE A 114 21.20 -5.29 0.94
CA ILE A 114 21.89 -4.57 2.03
C ILE A 114 23.41 -4.57 1.80
N PHE A 115 24.00 -5.72 1.44
CA PHE A 115 25.43 -5.81 1.15
C PHE A 115 25.84 -4.98 -0.08
N GLU A 116 24.99 -4.97 -1.10
CA GLU A 116 25.20 -4.23 -2.35
C GLU A 116 24.89 -2.73 -2.24
N LYS A 117 24.28 -2.29 -1.13
CA LYS A 117 23.78 -0.93 -0.94
C LYS A 117 22.83 -0.52 -2.06
N ASP A 118 21.89 -1.40 -2.34
CA ASP A 118 20.86 -1.15 -3.34
C ASP A 118 20.10 0.15 -3.02
N LYS A 119 19.84 0.94 -4.06
CA LYS A 119 19.13 2.22 -3.96
C LYS A 119 17.63 2.05 -3.75
N GLU A 120 17.10 0.85 -4.01
CA GLU A 120 15.68 0.52 -3.79
C GLU A 120 15.37 0.15 -2.33
N LEU A 121 16.40 0.02 -1.48
CA LEU A 121 16.19 -0.17 -0.04
C LEU A 121 15.57 1.09 0.58
N CYS A 122 14.56 0.87 1.42
CA CYS A 122 13.94 1.94 2.21
C CYS A 122 14.99 2.63 3.07
N ASP A 123 15.20 3.92 2.83
CA ASP A 123 16.08 4.76 3.62
C ASP A 123 15.33 5.43 4.78
N LEU A 124 16.09 6.01 5.72
CA LEU A 124 15.51 6.69 6.88
C LEU A 124 14.58 7.85 6.47
N LYS A 125 14.84 8.53 5.35
CA LYS A 125 14.02 9.66 4.90
C LYS A 125 12.68 9.18 4.36
N GLN A 126 12.65 8.05 3.65
CA GLN A 126 11.42 7.42 3.17
C GLN A 126 10.57 6.96 4.35
N ALA A 127 11.17 6.26 5.32
CA ALA A 127 10.47 5.83 6.52
C ALA A 127 9.88 7.02 7.31
N LEU A 128 10.63 8.13 7.43
CA LEU A 128 10.15 9.35 8.08
C LEU A 128 8.93 9.95 7.37
N LYS A 129 8.89 9.99 6.04
CA LYS A 129 7.74 10.51 5.30
C LYS A 129 6.46 9.70 5.55
N VAL A 130 6.59 8.37 5.64
CA VAL A 130 5.47 7.49 5.97
C VAL A 130 4.93 7.82 7.36
N LEU A 131 5.82 8.00 8.34
CA LEU A 131 5.44 8.37 9.71
C LEU A 131 4.83 9.77 9.80
N GLU A 132 5.38 10.75 9.09
CA GLU A 132 4.84 12.11 9.00
C GLU A 132 3.40 12.11 8.47
N LEU A 133 3.15 11.34 7.41
CA LEU A 133 1.80 11.18 6.85
C LEU A 133 0.85 10.52 7.87
N CYS A 134 1.30 9.46 8.55
CA CYS A 134 0.52 8.81 9.59
C CYS A 134 0.15 9.77 10.73
N ASP A 135 1.08 10.63 11.15
CA ASP A 135 0.83 11.64 12.18
C ASP A 135 -0.10 12.75 11.69
N GLU A 136 -0.02 13.16 10.42
CA GLU A 136 -0.95 14.12 9.82
C GLU A 136 -2.39 13.60 9.86
N VAL A 137 -2.58 12.34 9.43
CA VAL A 137 -3.88 11.65 9.46
C VAL A 137 -4.46 11.62 10.87
N ARG A 138 -3.64 11.28 11.88
CA ARG A 138 -4.06 11.25 13.29
C ARG A 138 -4.45 12.62 13.83
N LYS A 139 -3.76 13.68 13.42
CA LYS A 139 -4.05 15.06 13.87
C LYS A 139 -5.31 15.64 13.26
N LYS A 140 -5.67 15.27 12.02
CA LYS A 140 -6.88 15.76 11.35
C LYS A 140 -8.17 15.14 11.91
N ASN A 141 -8.07 13.99 12.58
CA ASN A 141 -9.20 13.23 13.12
C ASN A 141 -9.34 13.30 14.66
N GLY A 142 -8.47 14.06 15.34
CA GLY A 142 -8.56 14.35 16.78
C GLY A 142 -9.08 15.75 17.05
#